data_AF-A0A6G2J4V5-F1
#
_entry.id   AF-A0A6G2J4V5-F1
#
_cell.length_a   1.000
_cell.length_b   1.000
_cell.length_c   1.000
_cell.angle_alpha   90.00
_cell.angle_beta   90.00
_cell.angle_gamma   90.00
#
_symmetry.space_group_name_H-M   'P 1'
#
loop_
_entity.id
_entity.type
_entity.pdbx_description
1 polymer ?
#
loop_
_entity_poly.entity_id
_entity_poly.type
_entity_poly.pdbx_seq_one_letter_code
_entity_poly.pdbx_strand_id
1 'polypeptide(L)'
;MANIQSVHLDIIIHATEDVDKILKSLHQTLYVHPDNFDISQTRGHYHNPIMMAAATLRKKDAARFIRALCKRLGRYQRDEIIRTISTRISSSSLYLRLDRQEIVHSGGVMLQDSGTIRVKIHMPIHAGRAEDAFTEMLSLY
;
A
#
# COMPACT_ATOMS: atom_id res chain seq x y z
N MET A 1 -1.64 17.25 11.48
CA MET A 1 -1.51 15.97 10.76
C MET A 1 -0.71 15.01 11.63
N ALA A 2 -1.21 13.80 11.86
CA ALA A 2 -0.47 12.75 12.56
C ALA A 2 0.85 12.44 11.85
N ASN A 3 1.93 12.25 12.61
CA ASN A 3 3.25 11.99 12.06
C ASN A 3 3.31 10.55 11.53
N ILE A 4 3.33 10.37 10.22
CA ILE A 4 3.48 9.04 9.61
C ILE A 4 4.90 8.55 9.86
N GLN A 5 5.05 7.41 10.53
CA GLN A 5 6.38 6.86 10.81
C GLN A 5 6.91 6.06 9.62
N SER A 6 6.08 5.15 9.10
CA SER A 6 6.50 4.26 8.01
C SER A 6 5.33 3.72 7.19
N VAL A 7 5.61 3.37 5.95
CA VAL A 7 4.75 2.56 5.09
C VAL A 7 5.51 1.30 4.69
N HIS A 8 4.89 0.15 4.85
CA HIS A 8 5.41 -1.13 4.39
C HIS A 8 4.57 -1.62 3.21
N LEU A 9 5.25 -2.07 2.15
CA LEU A 9 4.63 -2.68 0.99
C LEU A 9 5.11 -4.13 0.88
N ASP A 10 4.18 -5.05 0.68
CA ASP A 10 4.47 -6.44 0.32
C ASP A 10 3.75 -6.77 -0.98
N ILE A 11 4.48 -7.31 -1.94
CA ILE A 11 3.97 -7.67 -3.25
C ILE A 11 4.30 -9.14 -3.50
N ILE A 12 3.26 -9.92 -3.74
CA ILE A 12 3.40 -11.29 -4.27
C ILE A 12 3.53 -11.15 -5.79
N ILE A 13 4.47 -11.84 -6.43
CA ILE A 13 4.68 -11.79 -7.88
C ILE A 13 4.78 -13.23 -8.41
N HIS A 14 3.91 -13.60 -9.33
CA HIS A 14 3.91 -14.92 -9.96
C HIS A 14 4.97 -15.01 -11.06
N ALA A 15 5.40 -16.22 -11.39
CA ALA A 15 6.44 -16.46 -12.40
C ALA A 15 6.12 -15.89 -13.81
N THR A 16 4.83 -15.71 -14.15
CA THR A 16 4.40 -15.15 -15.43
C THR A 16 4.32 -13.62 -15.43
N GLU A 17 4.57 -12.97 -14.30
CA GLU A 17 4.47 -11.53 -14.16
C GLU A 17 5.83 -10.84 -14.34
N ASP A 18 5.81 -9.68 -14.97
CA ASP A 18 6.99 -8.86 -15.19
C ASP A 18 7.26 -7.98 -13.96
N VAL A 19 8.26 -8.35 -13.18
CA VAL A 19 8.67 -7.64 -11.95
C VAL A 19 9.05 -6.20 -12.25
N ASP A 20 9.86 -5.97 -13.28
CA ASP A 20 10.37 -4.63 -13.62
C ASP A 20 9.22 -3.71 -14.02
N LYS A 21 8.25 -4.23 -14.78
CA LYS A 21 7.02 -3.49 -15.12
C LYS A 21 6.23 -3.11 -13.87
N ILE A 22 6.06 -4.03 -12.92
CA ILE A 22 5.34 -3.76 -11.66
C ILE A 22 6.05 -2.68 -10.83
N LEU A 23 7.36 -2.83 -10.60
CA LEU A 23 8.12 -1.88 -9.77
C LEU A 23 8.20 -0.49 -10.43
N LYS A 24 8.39 -0.43 -11.76
CA LYS A 24 8.36 0.83 -12.51
C LYS A 24 7.00 1.52 -12.42
N SER A 25 5.91 0.76 -12.50
CA SER A 25 4.55 1.29 -12.38
C SER A 25 4.29 1.86 -10.97
N LEU A 26 4.79 1.19 -9.93
CA LEU A 26 4.73 1.70 -8.56
C LEU A 26 5.57 2.96 -8.35
N HIS A 27 6.73 3.06 -9.00
CA HIS A 27 7.54 4.27 -8.97
C HIS A 27 6.80 5.46 -9.61
N GLN A 28 6.23 5.26 -10.80
CA GLN A 28 5.50 6.30 -11.53
C GLN A 28 4.20 6.71 -10.84
N THR A 29 3.52 5.76 -10.18
CA THR A 29 2.19 5.97 -9.59
C THR A 29 2.28 6.47 -8.15
N LEU A 30 3.11 5.83 -7.32
CA LEU A 30 3.16 6.01 -5.87
C LEU A 30 4.53 6.46 -5.35
N TYR A 31 5.48 6.79 -6.24
CA TYR A 31 6.83 7.25 -5.90
C TYR A 31 7.65 6.27 -5.06
N VAL A 32 7.44 4.97 -5.26
CA VAL A 32 8.25 3.90 -4.65
C VAL A 32 9.34 3.47 -5.63
N HIS A 33 10.59 3.85 -5.39
CA HIS A 33 11.69 3.52 -6.30
C HIS A 33 11.94 1.99 -6.33
N PRO A 34 12.28 1.38 -7.48
CA PRO A 34 12.57 -0.06 -7.56
C PRO A 34 13.65 -0.51 -6.58
N ASP A 35 14.72 0.28 -6.39
CA ASP A 35 15.81 0.00 -5.44
C ASP A 35 15.38 -0.04 -3.96
N ASN A 36 14.15 0.38 -3.64
CA ASN A 36 13.62 0.27 -2.28
C ASN A 36 13.09 -1.14 -1.97
N PHE A 37 13.01 -2.02 -2.97
CA PHE A 37 12.45 -3.35 -2.82
C PHE A 37 13.52 -4.41 -2.61
N ASP A 38 13.39 -5.13 -1.51
CA ASP A 38 14.06 -6.41 -1.30
C ASP A 38 13.26 -7.50 -2.01
N ILE A 39 13.87 -8.13 -3.03
CA ILE A 39 13.25 -9.20 -3.81
C ILE A 39 13.76 -10.54 -3.31
N SER A 40 12.85 -11.43 -2.93
CA SER A 40 13.16 -12.79 -2.49
C SER A 40 12.33 -13.81 -3.26
N GLN A 41 12.88 -15.00 -3.48
CA GLN A 41 12.14 -16.13 -4.05
C GLN A 41 11.68 -17.06 -2.93
N THR A 42 10.40 -17.42 -2.97
CA THR A 42 9.81 -18.40 -2.06
C THR A 42 8.97 -19.41 -2.87
N ARG A 43 8.55 -20.50 -2.22
CA ARG A 43 7.65 -21.48 -2.82
C ARG A 43 6.23 -21.22 -2.32
N GLY A 44 5.30 -21.06 -3.25
CA GLY A 44 3.88 -20.96 -2.94
C GLY A 44 3.27 -22.29 -2.48
N HIS A 45 2.00 -22.26 -2.09
CA HIS A 45 1.24 -23.44 -1.66
C HIS A 45 1.31 -24.63 -2.63
N TYR A 46 1.39 -24.36 -3.94
CA TYR A 46 1.48 -25.37 -5.00
C TYR A 46 2.93 -25.64 -5.45
N HIS A 47 3.93 -25.30 -4.65
CA HIS A 47 5.37 -25.40 -4.99
C HIS A 47 5.83 -24.56 -6.20
N ASN A 48 4.94 -23.77 -6.79
CA ASN A 48 5.32 -22.81 -7.81
C ASN A 48 6.24 -21.74 -7.19
N PRO A 49 7.36 -21.37 -7.85
CA PRO A 49 8.18 -20.27 -7.40
C PRO A 49 7.34 -18.98 -7.45
N ILE A 50 7.32 -18.27 -6.33
CA ILE A 50 6.71 -16.97 -6.17
C ILE A 50 7.82 -16.00 -5.76
N MET A 51 7.88 -14.85 -6.38
CA MET A 51 8.73 -13.76 -5.92
C MET A 51 7.96 -12.89 -4.94
N MET A 52 8.60 -12.50 -3.84
CA MET A 52 8.10 -11.48 -2.93
C MET A 52 8.98 -10.26 -3.04
N ALA A 53 8.37 -9.11 -3.31
CA ALA A 53 9.04 -7.82 -3.26
C ALA A 53 8.50 -7.04 -2.05
N ALA A 54 9.38 -6.69 -1.13
CA ALA A 54 9.04 -5.96 0.09
C ALA A 54 9.79 -4.63 0.15
N ALA A 55 9.10 -3.56 0.54
CA ALA A 55 9.71 -2.24 0.72
C ALA A 55 9.25 -1.58 2.01
N THR A 56 10.14 -0.86 2.68
CA THR A 56 9.80 -0.05 3.85
C THR A 56 10.19 1.40 3.64
N LEU A 57 9.19 2.25 3.46
CA LEU A 57 9.34 3.70 3.36
C LEU A 57 9.27 4.31 4.75
N ARG A 58 10.12 5.31 5.03
CA ARG A 58 10.18 5.98 6.32
C ARG A 58 10.12 7.49 6.15
N LYS A 59 9.58 8.20 7.16
CA LYS A 59 9.59 9.67 7.24
C LYS A 59 9.08 10.32 5.94
N LYS A 60 9.93 11.09 5.24
CA LYS A 60 9.59 11.86 4.03
C LYS A 60 9.03 10.99 2.90
N ASP A 61 9.56 9.77 2.72
CA ASP A 61 9.14 8.89 1.64
C ASP A 61 7.78 8.27 1.94
N ALA A 62 7.52 7.93 3.21
CA ALA A 62 6.22 7.48 3.69
C ALA A 62 5.15 8.57 3.49
N ALA A 63 5.46 9.82 3.86
CA ALA A 63 4.54 10.95 3.67
C ALA A 63 4.26 11.22 2.18
N ARG A 64 5.30 11.16 1.33
CA ARG A 64 5.16 11.32 -0.12
C ARG A 64 4.29 10.23 -0.74
N PHE A 65 4.49 8.98 -0.34
CA PHE A 65 3.67 7.84 -0.76
C PHE A 65 2.20 8.06 -0.40
N ILE A 66 1.89 8.40 0.85
CA ILE A 66 0.50 8.58 1.31
C ILE A 66 -0.17 9.73 0.57
N ARG A 67 0.54 10.84 0.35
CA ARG A 67 0.01 11.96 -0.43
C ARG A 67 -0.33 11.53 -1.86
N ALA A 68 0.50 10.71 -2.49
CA ALA A 68 0.24 10.17 -3.82
C ALA A 68 -0.94 9.19 -3.81
N LEU A 69 -0.99 8.29 -2.83
CA LEU A 69 -2.06 7.31 -2.64
C LEU A 69 -3.42 8.00 -2.48
N CYS A 70 -3.55 8.92 -1.53
CA CYS A 70 -4.81 9.61 -1.23
C CYS A 70 -5.30 10.47 -2.41
N LYS A 71 -4.38 11.08 -3.18
CA LYS A 71 -4.73 11.84 -4.39
C LYS A 71 -5.24 10.96 -5.53
N ARG A 72 -4.75 9.72 -5.64
CA ARG A 72 -5.15 8.79 -6.70
C ARG A 72 -6.39 7.98 -6.33
N LEU A 73 -6.61 7.69 -5.06
CA LEU A 73 -7.87 7.16 -4.58
C LEU A 73 -8.97 8.20 -4.85
N GLY A 74 -10.02 7.83 -5.57
CA GLY A 74 -11.19 8.70 -5.73
C GLY A 74 -11.94 8.89 -4.40
N ARG A 75 -12.79 9.92 -4.32
CA ARG A 75 -13.59 10.22 -3.11
C ARG A 75 -14.36 9.00 -2.60
N TYR A 76 -15.05 8.29 -3.51
CA TYR A 76 -15.79 7.07 -3.17
C TYR A 76 -14.93 6.01 -2.48
N GLN A 77 -13.71 5.78 -2.96
CA GLN A 77 -12.80 4.80 -2.36
C GLN A 77 -12.30 5.25 -0.99
N ARG A 78 -12.01 6.54 -0.81
CA ARG A 78 -11.65 7.09 0.51
C ARG A 78 -12.81 6.95 1.50
N ASP A 79 -14.02 7.29 1.08
CA ASP A 79 -15.24 7.13 1.88
C ASP A 79 -15.47 5.66 2.26
N GLU A 80 -15.20 4.72 1.35
CA GLU A 80 -15.27 3.28 1.63
C GLU A 80 -14.22 2.83 2.67
N ILE A 81 -12.97 3.30 2.58
CA ILE A 81 -11.96 3.02 3.60
C ILE A 81 -12.42 3.54 4.95
N ILE A 82 -12.91 4.79 5.02
CA ILE A 82 -13.40 5.41 6.26
C ILE A 82 -14.56 4.60 6.84
N ARG A 83 -15.54 4.21 6.01
CA ARG A 83 -16.69 3.42 6.45
C ARG A 83 -16.29 2.03 6.99
N THR A 84 -15.18 1.47 6.49
CA THR A 84 -14.68 0.14 6.88
C THR A 84 -13.41 0.22 7.71
N ILE A 85 -13.11 1.37 8.31
CA ILE A 85 -11.79 1.64 8.91
C ILE A 85 -11.46 0.67 10.06
N SER A 86 -12.47 0.32 10.86
CA SER A 86 -12.33 -0.58 12.01
C SER A 86 -11.91 -2.00 11.63
N THR A 87 -12.26 -2.47 10.42
CA THR A 87 -11.82 -3.79 9.92
C THR A 87 -10.45 -3.74 9.25
N ARG A 88 -9.94 -2.55 8.98
CA ARG A 88 -8.68 -2.29 8.29
C ARG A 88 -7.58 -1.82 9.22
N ILE A 89 -7.87 -1.57 10.49
CA ILE A 89 -6.89 -1.17 11.50
C ILE A 89 -6.52 -2.32 12.41
N SER A 90 -5.23 -2.42 12.72
CA SER A 90 -4.76 -3.23 13.84
C SER A 90 -3.67 -2.46 14.58
N SER A 91 -3.84 -2.33 15.89
CA SER A 91 -3.00 -1.49 16.76
C SER A 91 -2.99 -0.04 16.24
N SER A 92 -1.85 0.46 15.77
CA SER A 92 -1.71 1.81 15.20
C SER A 92 -1.37 1.80 13.71
N SER A 93 -1.84 0.76 13.00
CA SER A 93 -1.56 0.58 11.58
C SER A 93 -2.84 0.38 10.76
N LEU A 94 -2.91 1.02 9.61
CA LEU A 94 -3.94 0.84 8.59
C LEU A 94 -3.43 -0.13 7.51
N TYR A 95 -4.28 -1.11 7.16
CA TYR A 95 -3.99 -2.15 6.19
C TYR A 95 -4.88 -2.00 4.96
N LEU A 96 -4.27 -1.85 3.80
CA LEU A 96 -4.94 -1.72 2.52
C LEU A 96 -4.37 -2.76 1.55
N ARG A 97 -5.17 -3.15 0.56
CA ARG A 97 -4.78 -4.00 -0.56
C ARG A 97 -5.16 -3.31 -1.85
N LEU A 98 -4.20 -3.19 -2.75
CA LEU A 98 -4.35 -2.48 -4.02
C LEU A 98 -4.40 -3.47 -5.19
N ASP A 99 -5.20 -3.14 -6.19
CA ASP A 99 -5.25 -3.85 -7.45
C ASP A 99 -3.95 -3.60 -8.24
N ARG A 100 -3.21 -4.68 -8.51
CA ARG A 100 -1.96 -4.64 -9.27
C ARG A 100 -2.21 -4.27 -10.73
N GLN A 101 -3.26 -4.80 -11.34
CA GLN A 101 -3.56 -4.60 -12.75
C GLN A 101 -3.95 -3.16 -13.02
N GLU A 102 -4.69 -2.53 -12.11
CA GLU A 102 -5.01 -1.10 -12.19
C GLU A 102 -3.73 -0.24 -12.20
N ILE A 103 -2.81 -0.48 -11.27
CA ILE A 103 -1.54 0.26 -11.22
C ILE A 103 -0.69 0.04 -12.48
N VAL A 104 -0.62 -1.19 -12.98
CA VAL A 104 0.26 -1.57 -14.10
C VAL A 104 -0.30 -1.14 -15.47
N HIS A 105 -1.62 -1.13 -15.65
CA HIS A 105 -2.24 -0.88 -16.95
C HIS A 105 -2.78 0.54 -17.12
N SER A 106 -3.40 1.11 -16.09
CA SER A 106 -3.99 2.46 -16.17
C SER A 106 -3.17 3.53 -15.43
N GLY A 107 -2.25 3.11 -14.56
CA GLY A 107 -1.60 4.02 -13.61
C GLY A 107 -2.56 4.53 -12.53
N GLY A 108 -3.73 3.89 -12.41
CA GLY A 108 -4.73 4.16 -11.39
C GLY A 108 -4.36 3.54 -10.04
N VAL A 109 -5.18 3.84 -9.04
CA VAL A 109 -5.11 3.17 -7.73
C VAL A 109 -6.53 2.76 -7.35
N MET A 110 -6.71 1.47 -7.16
CA MET A 110 -7.98 0.89 -6.73
C MET A 110 -7.78 -0.05 -5.55
N LEU A 111 -8.69 0.01 -4.57
CA LEU A 111 -8.78 -0.97 -3.50
C LEU A 111 -9.37 -2.28 -4.02
N GLN A 112 -8.78 -3.38 -3.56
CA GLN A 112 -9.27 -4.72 -3.88
C GLN A 112 -8.90 -5.66 -2.75
N ASP A 113 -9.87 -6.34 -2.14
CA ASP A 113 -9.60 -7.21 -1.00
C ASP A 113 -8.77 -8.45 -1.38
N SER A 114 -8.88 -8.92 -2.62
CA SER A 114 -8.00 -9.92 -3.24
C SER A 114 -6.72 -9.31 -3.84
N GLY A 115 -6.51 -8.01 -3.67
CA GLY A 115 -5.37 -7.26 -4.20
C GLY A 115 -4.05 -7.80 -3.65
N THR A 116 -3.05 -7.82 -4.51
CA THR A 116 -1.77 -8.50 -4.28
C THR A 116 -0.64 -7.55 -3.88
N ILE A 117 -0.89 -6.23 -3.93
CA ILE A 117 -0.03 -5.20 -3.35
C ILE A 117 -0.62 -4.85 -1.98
N ARG A 118 -0.01 -5.37 -0.93
CA ARG A 118 -0.42 -5.10 0.46
C ARG A 118 0.31 -3.87 0.96
N VAL A 119 -0.42 -2.94 1.54
CA VAL A 119 0.11 -1.69 2.09
C VAL A 119 -0.25 -1.62 3.57
N LYS A 120 0.77 -1.45 4.41
CA LYS A 120 0.62 -1.20 5.85
C LYS A 120 1.14 0.19 6.17
N ILE A 121 0.27 1.09 6.60
CA ILE A 121 0.63 2.44 7.01
C ILE A 121 0.70 2.46 8.54
N HIS A 122 1.83 2.86 9.11
CA HIS A 122 2.02 2.89 10.56
C HIS A 122 2.20 4.32 11.08
N MET A 123 1.46 4.64 12.13
CA MET A 123 1.60 5.88 12.89
C MET A 123 2.01 5.57 14.34
N PRO A 124 2.89 6.38 14.96
CA PRO A 124 3.32 6.22 16.33
C PRO A 124 2.30 6.89 17.28
N ILE A 125 1.07 6.38 17.26
CA ILE A 125 -0.07 6.88 18.05
C ILE A 125 -0.65 5.75 18.90
N HIS A 126 -1.35 6.14 19.97
CA HIS A 126 -2.08 5.17 20.79
C HIS A 126 -3.16 4.46 19.95
N ALA A 127 -3.29 3.15 20.09
CA ALA A 127 -4.20 2.33 19.25
C ALA A 127 -5.65 2.82 19.29
N GLY A 128 -6.14 3.26 20.46
CA GLY A 128 -7.49 3.83 20.61
C GLY A 128 -7.74 5.15 19.86
N ARG A 129 -6.72 5.76 19.26
CA ARG A 129 -6.84 6.96 18.41
C ARG A 129 -6.54 6.67 16.94
N ALA A 130 -6.32 5.41 16.57
CA ALA A 130 -5.90 5.06 15.22
C ALA A 130 -7.02 5.33 14.20
N GLU A 131 -8.25 4.90 14.49
CA GLU A 131 -9.40 5.12 13.61
C GLU A 131 -9.62 6.60 13.30
N ASP A 132 -9.64 7.45 14.33
CA ASP A 132 -9.79 8.90 14.17
C ASP A 132 -8.65 9.50 13.35
N ALA A 133 -7.39 9.15 13.68
CA ALA A 133 -6.23 9.70 12.99
C ALA A 133 -6.17 9.33 11.49
N PHE A 134 -6.52 8.08 11.15
CA PHE A 134 -6.56 7.66 9.74
C PHE A 134 -7.77 8.23 9.00
N THR A 135 -8.90 8.40 9.68
CA THR A 135 -10.09 9.07 9.12
C THR A 135 -9.77 10.52 8.78
N GLU A 136 -9.21 11.28 9.73
CA GLU A 136 -8.75 12.64 9.52
C GLU A 136 -7.77 12.73 8.34
N MET A 137 -6.79 11.82 8.29
CA MET A 137 -5.81 11.77 7.19
C MET A 137 -6.47 11.60 5.82
N LEU A 138 -7.46 10.71 5.71
CA LEU A 138 -8.16 10.41 4.46
C LEU A 138 -9.11 11.54 4.03
N SER A 139 -9.73 12.24 4.99
CA SER A 139 -10.64 13.35 4.72
C SER A 139 -9.94 14.64 4.27
N LEU A 140 -8.61 14.74 4.39
CA LEU A 140 -7.83 15.91 3.96
C LEU A 140 -7.59 15.98 2.45
N TYR A 141 -8.02 14.97 1.70
CA TYR A 141 -7.85 14.84 0.25
C TYR A 141 -9.19 14.65 -0.44
#